data_AF-A0A964KSU0-F1
#
_entry.id   AF-A0A964KSU0-F1
#
_cell.length_a   1.000
_cell.length_b   1.000
_cell.length_c   1.000
_cell.angle_alpha   90.00
_cell.angle_beta   90.00
_cell.angle_gamma   90.00
#
_symmetry.space_group_name_H-M   'P 1'
#
loop_
_entity.id
_entity.type
_entity.pdbx_description
1 polymer ?
#
loop_
_entity_poly.entity_id
_entity_poly.type
_entity_poly.pdbx_seq_one_letter_code
_entity_poly.pdbx_strand_id
1 'polypeptide(L)'
;MQRLLTNLEERLRPLNEYTDGEEANLDALEHRMNDSGSDHAARSFAEYLAEQRDTVEVALSRFDGEMDALEANLGEQRKVMLRMLDAMRSETFTTVKEFLVLRQEALTSLAASGSTDPAEIGRSVQQLRRALEPMADAAQARPVLERVDLADRHLVSASPASPRPCVVAAGAASRRDQSPENETDADGVTA
;
A
#
# COMPACT_ATOMS: atom_id res chain seq x y z
N MET A 1 13.53 -12.67 14.83
CA MET A 1 12.79 -13.34 15.93
C MET A 1 13.64 -13.40 17.16
N GLN A 2 14.70 -14.23 17.21
CA GLN A 2 15.58 -14.33 18.38
C GLN A 2 16.06 -12.97 18.90
N ARG A 3 16.58 -12.07 18.03
CA ARG A 3 16.99 -10.72 18.45
C ARG A 3 15.87 -9.82 19.00
N LEU A 4 14.62 -9.98 18.56
CA LEU A 4 13.49 -9.20 19.07
C LEU A 4 13.04 -9.73 20.43
N LEU A 5 13.00 -11.05 20.59
CA LEU A 5 12.71 -11.69 21.87
C LEU A 5 13.80 -11.37 22.91
N THR A 6 15.08 -11.43 22.54
CA THR A 6 16.19 -11.03 23.42
C THR A 6 16.13 -9.55 23.79
N ASN A 7 15.69 -8.68 22.87
CA ASN A 7 15.54 -7.25 23.18
C ASN A 7 14.34 -6.97 24.10
N LEU A 8 13.26 -7.75 23.97
CA LEU A 8 12.12 -7.71 24.89
C LEU A 8 12.51 -8.24 26.28
N GLU A 9 13.23 -9.35 26.37
CA GLU A 9 13.78 -9.87 27.63
C GLU A 9 14.70 -8.85 28.32
N GLU A 10 15.58 -8.18 27.57
CA GLU A 10 16.41 -7.10 28.11
C GLU A 10 15.59 -5.90 28.59
N ARG A 11 14.46 -5.61 27.94
CA ARG A 11 13.56 -4.51 28.32
C ARG A 11 12.65 -4.85 29.50
N LEU A 12 12.33 -6.13 29.70
CA LEU A 12 11.53 -6.61 30.82
C LEU A 12 12.38 -6.86 32.07
N ARG A 13 13.69 -7.06 31.93
CA ARG A 13 14.61 -7.27 33.06
C ARG A 13 14.49 -6.20 34.17
N PRO A 14 14.47 -4.88 33.89
CA PRO A 14 14.32 -3.88 34.95
C PRO A 14 12.96 -3.93 35.65
N LEU A 15 11.90 -4.37 34.95
CA LEU A 15 10.57 -4.51 35.53
C LEU A 15 10.50 -5.73 36.46
N ASN A 16 11.14 -6.83 36.07
CA ASN A 16 11.30 -8.00 36.94
C ASN A 16 12.15 -7.66 38.17
N GLU A 17 13.30 -7.01 38.00
CA GLU A 17 14.15 -6.58 39.13
C GLU A 17 13.42 -5.62 40.08
N TYR A 18 12.56 -4.74 39.54
CA TYR A 18 11.71 -3.87 40.35
C TYR A 18 10.64 -4.66 41.12
N THR A 19 10.04 -5.66 40.47
CA THR A 19 8.98 -6.49 41.07
C THR A 19 9.57 -7.36 42.19
N ASP A 20 10.73 -7.99 41.95
CA ASP A 20 11.48 -8.74 42.95
C ASP A 20 11.90 -7.86 44.13
N GLY A 21 12.31 -6.61 43.85
CA GLY A 21 12.70 -5.63 44.86
C GLY A 21 11.52 -5.16 45.71
N GLU A 22 10.36 -4.92 45.09
CA GLU A 22 9.12 -4.60 45.80
C GLU A 22 8.66 -5.79 46.66
N GLU A 23 8.67 -7.02 46.14
CA GLU A 23 8.31 -8.22 46.90
C GLU A 23 9.16 -8.39 48.17
N ALA A 24 10.48 -8.24 48.05
CA ALA A 24 11.40 -8.26 49.18
C ALA A 24 11.14 -7.14 50.20
N ASN A 25 10.73 -5.95 49.73
CA ASN A 25 10.41 -4.82 50.59
C ASN A 25 9.08 -5.04 51.34
N LEU A 26 8.11 -5.64 50.66
CA LEU A 26 6.83 -6.04 51.25
C LEU A 26 7.02 -7.09 52.35
N ASP A 27 7.84 -8.11 52.10
CA ASP A 27 8.17 -9.13 53.09
C ASP A 27 8.88 -8.53 54.32
N ALA A 28 9.81 -7.60 54.09
CA ALA A 28 10.51 -6.89 55.17
C ALA A 28 9.57 -6.00 56.00
N LEU A 29 8.55 -5.40 55.36
CA LEU A 29 7.54 -4.60 56.04
C LEU A 29 6.59 -5.48 56.87
N GLU A 30 6.15 -6.60 56.31
CA GLU A 30 5.32 -7.59 57.02
C GLU A 30 6.02 -8.09 58.28
N HIS A 31 7.31 -8.44 58.19
CA HIS A 31 8.10 -8.90 59.32
C HIS A 31 8.19 -7.83 60.44
N ARG A 32 8.44 -6.57 60.07
CA ARG A 32 8.48 -5.45 61.04
C ARG A 32 7.13 -5.17 61.68
N MET A 33 6.03 -5.32 60.94
CA MET A 33 4.69 -5.11 61.49
C MET A 33 4.30 -6.22 62.48
N ASN A 34 4.66 -7.45 62.18
CA ASN A 34 4.47 -8.59 63.08
C ASN A 34 5.32 -8.44 64.37
N ASP A 35 6.57 -7.97 64.25
CA ASP A 35 7.47 -7.72 65.40
C ASP A 35 7.01 -6.53 66.27
N SER A 36 6.33 -5.54 65.68
CA SER A 36 5.90 -4.32 66.38
C SER A 36 4.63 -4.50 67.23
N GLY A 37 4.03 -5.70 67.26
CA GLY A 37 2.92 -6.06 68.15
C GLY A 37 1.60 -5.32 67.89
N SER A 38 1.46 -4.66 66.73
CA SER A 38 0.25 -3.96 66.33
C SER A 38 -0.63 -4.86 65.45
N ASP A 39 -1.22 -5.88 66.07
CA ASP A 39 -2.02 -6.94 65.44
C ASP A 39 -3.07 -6.45 64.44
N HIS A 40 -3.71 -5.32 64.72
CA HIS A 40 -4.75 -4.77 63.84
C HIS A 40 -4.17 -4.14 62.57
N ALA A 41 -3.08 -3.37 62.70
CA ALA A 41 -2.40 -2.78 61.57
C ALA A 41 -1.74 -3.88 60.71
N ALA A 42 -1.11 -4.87 61.34
CA ALA A 42 -0.46 -5.98 60.65
C ALA A 42 -1.46 -6.78 59.78
N ARG A 43 -2.66 -7.07 60.30
CA ARG A 43 -3.73 -7.71 59.52
C ARG A 43 -4.23 -6.84 58.37
N SER A 44 -4.48 -5.55 58.61
CA SER A 44 -4.96 -4.64 57.55
C SER A 44 -3.93 -4.41 56.43
N PHE A 45 -2.64 -4.38 56.78
CA PHE A 45 -1.58 -4.28 55.79
C PHE A 45 -1.39 -5.59 55.04
N ALA A 46 -1.49 -6.75 55.71
CA ALA A 46 -1.40 -8.04 55.04
C ALA A 46 -2.49 -8.23 53.97
N GLU A 47 -3.73 -7.81 54.25
CA GLU A 47 -4.81 -7.79 53.25
C GLU A 47 -4.50 -6.87 52.06
N TYR A 48 -4.00 -5.66 52.32
CA TYR A 48 -3.58 -4.74 51.27
C TYR A 48 -2.42 -5.30 50.42
N LEU A 49 -1.43 -5.93 51.04
CA LEU A 49 -0.30 -6.54 50.32
C LEU A 49 -0.74 -7.73 49.47
N ALA A 50 -1.68 -8.55 49.95
CA ALA A 50 -2.28 -9.61 49.15
C ALA A 50 -3.02 -9.05 47.92
N GLU A 51 -3.80 -7.98 48.08
CA GLU A 51 -4.49 -7.32 46.96
C GLU A 51 -3.51 -6.70 45.95
N GLN A 52 -2.39 -6.14 46.42
CA GLN A 52 -1.31 -5.65 45.53
C GLN A 52 -0.67 -6.79 44.74
N ARG A 53 -0.37 -7.93 45.40
CA ARG A 53 0.19 -9.13 44.74
C ARG A 53 -0.77 -9.67 43.67
N ASP A 54 -2.05 -9.82 44.00
CA ASP A 54 -3.09 -10.24 43.04
C ASP A 54 -3.17 -9.28 41.85
N THR A 55 -3.09 -7.97 42.10
CA THR A 55 -3.12 -6.96 41.02
C THR A 55 -1.91 -7.10 40.09
N VAL A 56 -0.72 -7.35 40.63
CA VAL A 56 0.50 -7.57 39.84
C VAL A 56 0.39 -8.87 39.04
N GLU A 57 -0.10 -9.95 39.64
CA GLU A 57 -0.31 -11.24 38.95
C GLU A 57 -1.30 -11.12 37.79
N VAL A 58 -2.41 -10.40 37.99
CA VAL A 58 -3.38 -10.10 36.92
C VAL A 58 -2.73 -9.27 35.80
N ALA A 59 -1.87 -8.31 36.14
CA ALA A 59 -1.18 -7.51 35.14
C ALA A 59 -0.16 -8.36 34.33
N LEU A 60 0.62 -9.20 35.00
CA LEU A 60 1.61 -10.08 34.36
C LEU A 60 0.94 -11.12 33.45
N SER A 61 -0.11 -11.79 33.92
CA SER A 61 -0.86 -12.75 33.10
C SER A 61 -1.47 -12.13 31.85
N ARG A 62 -1.88 -10.85 31.92
CA ARG A 62 -2.32 -10.11 30.74
C ARG A 62 -1.16 -9.85 29.76
N PHE A 63 0.03 -9.49 30.26
CA PHE A 63 1.21 -9.31 29.41
C PHE A 63 1.60 -10.59 28.68
N ASP A 64 1.53 -11.74 29.34
CA ASP A 64 1.79 -13.03 28.71
C ASP A 64 0.83 -13.29 27.54
N GLY A 65 -0.47 -13.05 27.76
CA GLY A 65 -1.47 -13.15 26.69
C GLY A 65 -1.23 -12.18 25.53
N GLU A 66 -0.78 -10.96 25.81
CA GLU A 66 -0.42 -9.98 24.78
C GLU A 66 0.85 -10.40 24.00
N MET A 67 1.82 -11.06 24.66
CA MET A 67 3.01 -11.62 24.01
C MET A 67 2.68 -12.79 23.10
N ASP A 68 1.83 -13.72 23.54
CA ASP A 68 1.36 -14.84 22.71
C ASP A 68 0.63 -14.33 21.45
N ALA A 69 -0.23 -13.31 21.61
CA ALA A 69 -0.92 -12.68 20.49
C ALA A 69 0.04 -12.01 19.51
N LEU A 70 1.09 -11.35 20.02
CA LEU A 70 2.12 -10.74 19.20
C LEU A 70 2.93 -11.79 18.43
N GLU A 71 3.32 -12.89 19.07
CA GLU A 71 4.05 -13.99 18.41
C GLU A 71 3.21 -14.61 17.29
N ALA A 72 1.93 -14.87 17.55
CA ALA A 72 1.01 -15.38 16.55
C ALA A 72 0.90 -14.43 15.33
N ASN A 73 0.77 -13.12 15.58
CA ASN A 73 0.70 -12.12 14.53
C ASN A 73 1.98 -12.09 13.67
N LEU A 74 3.16 -12.09 14.31
CA LEU A 74 4.44 -12.13 13.61
C LEU A 74 4.61 -13.42 12.80
N GLY A 75 4.12 -14.55 13.31
CA GLY A 75 4.05 -15.82 12.58
C GLY A 75 3.22 -15.71 11.30
N GLU A 76 2.04 -15.08 11.38
CA GLU A 76 1.20 -14.83 10.21
C GLU A 76 1.84 -13.85 9.22
N GLN A 77 2.44 -12.76 9.70
CA GLN A 77 3.18 -11.81 8.85
C GLN A 77 4.30 -12.53 8.08
N ARG A 78 5.07 -13.40 8.75
CA ARG A 78 6.11 -14.19 8.09
C ARG A 78 5.54 -15.09 6.99
N LYS A 79 4.40 -15.75 7.22
CA LYS A 79 3.73 -16.58 6.21
C LYS A 79 3.30 -15.74 5.00
N VAL A 80 2.72 -14.56 5.23
CA VAL A 80 2.33 -13.64 4.15
C VAL A 80 3.54 -13.21 3.34
N MET A 81 4.63 -12.79 3.98
CA MET A 81 5.87 -12.40 3.30
C MET A 81 6.45 -13.55 2.46
N LEU A 82 6.42 -14.79 2.96
CA LEU A 82 6.88 -15.95 2.20
C LEU A 82 6.01 -16.20 0.96
N ARG A 83 4.68 -16.10 1.08
CA ARG A 83 3.79 -16.21 -0.09
C ARG A 83 4.04 -15.09 -1.10
N MET A 84 4.31 -13.87 -0.65
CA MET A 84 4.66 -12.76 -1.54
C MET A 84 5.99 -13.01 -2.25
N LEU A 85 7.01 -13.49 -1.54
CA LEU A 85 8.30 -13.88 -2.15
C LEU A 85 8.11 -15.00 -3.17
N ASP A 86 7.29 -16.00 -2.86
CA ASP A 86 6.99 -17.11 -3.76
C ASP A 86 6.24 -16.63 -5.02
N ALA A 87 5.28 -15.72 -4.86
CA ALA A 87 4.60 -15.07 -5.98
C ALA A 87 5.57 -14.24 -6.84
N MET A 88 6.51 -13.50 -6.24
CA MET A 88 7.53 -12.74 -6.97
C MET A 88 8.55 -13.62 -7.68
N ARG A 89 8.83 -14.81 -7.14
CA ARG A 89 9.70 -15.82 -7.77
C ARG A 89 8.95 -16.68 -8.78
N SER A 90 7.64 -16.49 -8.93
CA SER A 90 6.85 -17.23 -9.91
C SER A 90 7.38 -16.95 -11.30
N GLU A 91 7.58 -18.02 -12.06
CA GLU A 91 7.86 -17.98 -13.49
C GLU A 91 6.77 -17.17 -14.23
N THR A 92 5.51 -17.29 -13.78
CA THR A 92 4.37 -16.49 -14.26
C THR A 92 4.61 -14.99 -14.13
N PHE A 93 5.10 -14.53 -12.97
CA PHE A 93 5.38 -13.12 -12.75
C PHE A 93 6.50 -12.62 -13.66
N THR A 94 7.55 -13.42 -13.83
CA THR A 94 8.67 -13.10 -14.72
C THR A 94 8.19 -12.96 -16.16
N THR A 95 7.38 -13.90 -16.65
CA THR A 95 6.87 -13.83 -18.02
C THR A 95 5.88 -12.69 -18.24
N VAL A 96 5.01 -12.38 -17.27
CA VAL A 96 4.13 -11.20 -17.34
C VAL A 96 4.95 -9.90 -17.36
N LYS A 97 6.03 -9.81 -16.58
CA LYS A 97 6.93 -8.67 -16.61
C LYS A 97 7.62 -8.54 -17.97
N GLU A 98 8.18 -9.62 -18.50
CA GLU A 98 8.83 -9.64 -19.82
C GLU A 98 7.87 -9.20 -20.92
N PHE A 99 6.62 -9.66 -20.88
CA PHE A 99 5.57 -9.16 -21.77
C PHE A 99 5.36 -7.66 -21.69
N LEU A 100 5.21 -7.11 -20.48
CA LEU A 100 4.98 -5.67 -20.31
C LEU A 100 6.15 -4.85 -20.84
N VAL A 101 7.38 -5.35 -20.67
CA VAL A 101 8.60 -4.74 -21.24
C VAL A 101 8.58 -4.80 -22.77
N LEU A 102 8.38 -5.98 -23.37
CA LEU A 102 8.33 -6.16 -24.82
C LEU A 102 7.22 -5.31 -25.46
N ARG A 103 6.07 -5.21 -24.79
CA ARG A 103 4.97 -4.35 -25.21
C ARG A 103 5.34 -2.88 -25.17
N GLN A 104 5.99 -2.42 -24.11
CA GLN A 104 6.48 -1.04 -24.01
C GLN A 104 7.48 -0.73 -25.13
N GLU A 105 8.41 -1.65 -25.41
CA GLU A 105 9.39 -1.51 -26.48
C GLU A 105 8.72 -1.43 -27.86
N ALA A 106 7.74 -2.29 -28.13
CA ALA A 106 6.99 -2.26 -29.39
C ALA A 106 6.22 -0.94 -29.57
N LEU A 107 5.54 -0.46 -28.52
CA LEU A 107 4.85 0.83 -28.54
C LEU A 107 5.82 2.01 -28.73
N THR A 108 6.98 1.95 -28.09
CA THR A 108 8.03 2.98 -28.25
C THR A 108 8.59 2.99 -29.66
N SER A 109 8.79 1.81 -30.26
CA SER A 109 9.25 1.65 -31.65
C SER A 109 8.23 2.21 -32.65
N LEU A 110 6.94 1.90 -32.46
CA LEU A 110 5.84 2.44 -33.27
C LEU A 110 5.73 3.96 -33.16
N ALA A 111 5.89 4.51 -31.95
CA ALA A 111 5.92 5.95 -31.76
C ALA A 111 7.14 6.59 -32.46
N ALA A 112 8.31 5.95 -32.40
CA ALA A 112 9.54 6.42 -33.05
C ALA A 112 9.47 6.35 -34.58
N SER A 113 8.71 5.41 -35.16
CA SER A 113 8.46 5.34 -36.61
C SER A 113 7.42 6.36 -37.09
N GLY A 114 6.77 7.09 -36.16
CA GLY A 114 5.74 8.07 -36.47
C GLY A 114 4.38 7.45 -36.83
N SER A 115 4.17 6.15 -36.60
CA SER A 115 2.87 5.53 -36.82
C SER A 115 1.90 5.97 -35.71
N THR A 116 0.81 6.61 -36.11
CA THR A 116 -0.28 7.02 -35.22
C THR A 116 -1.59 6.30 -35.56
N ASP A 117 -1.57 5.28 -36.43
CA ASP A 117 -2.77 4.51 -36.79
C ASP A 117 -3.15 3.58 -35.62
N PRO A 118 -4.27 3.80 -34.93
CA PRO A 118 -4.67 2.98 -33.79
C PRO A 118 -4.99 1.53 -34.19
N ALA A 119 -5.34 1.28 -35.46
CA ALA A 119 -5.55 -0.08 -35.95
C ALA A 119 -4.23 -0.85 -36.14
N GLU A 120 -3.18 -0.18 -36.64
CA GLU A 120 -1.84 -0.74 -36.73
C GLU A 120 -1.25 -1.02 -35.34
N ILE A 121 -1.35 -0.04 -34.44
CA ILE A 121 -0.88 -0.19 -33.05
C ILE A 121 -1.65 -1.32 -32.35
N GLY A 122 -2.98 -1.35 -32.49
CA GLY A 122 -3.81 -2.40 -31.92
C GLY A 122 -3.42 -3.81 -32.40
N ARG A 123 -3.15 -3.98 -33.70
CA ARG A 123 -2.69 -5.28 -34.24
C ARG A 123 -1.34 -5.72 -33.69
N SER A 124 -0.38 -4.80 -33.64
CA SER A 124 0.97 -5.09 -33.10
C SER A 124 0.90 -5.55 -31.64
N VAL A 125 0.10 -4.85 -30.84
CA VAL A 125 -0.06 -5.14 -29.43
C VAL A 125 -0.86 -6.43 -29.18
N GLN A 126 -1.91 -6.69 -29.97
CA GLN A 126 -2.67 -7.94 -29.92
C GLN A 126 -1.80 -9.15 -30.29
N GLN A 127 -0.84 -8.99 -31.19
CA GLN A 127 0.11 -10.05 -31.55
C GLN A 127 0.99 -10.42 -30.35
N LEU A 128 1.48 -9.44 -29.59
CA LEU A 128 2.22 -9.69 -28.35
C LEU A 128 1.34 -10.37 -27.30
N ARG A 129 0.07 -9.96 -27.16
CA ARG A 129 -0.89 -10.58 -26.23
C ARG A 129 -1.10 -12.06 -26.50
N ARG A 130 -1.15 -12.48 -27.77
CA ARG A 130 -1.30 -13.89 -28.17
C ARG A 130 -0.14 -14.77 -27.71
N ALA A 131 1.07 -14.21 -27.55
CA ALA A 131 2.22 -14.94 -27.06
C ALA A 131 2.07 -15.38 -25.59
N LEU A 132 1.22 -14.71 -24.80
CA LEU A 132 0.92 -15.07 -23.40
C LEU A 132 -0.40 -15.80 -23.20
N GLU A 133 -1.11 -16.12 -24.28
CA GLU A 133 -2.33 -16.92 -24.19
C GLU A 133 -2.14 -18.24 -23.41
N PRO A 134 -1.01 -18.98 -23.55
CA PRO A 134 -0.78 -20.20 -22.76
C PRO A 134 -0.72 -19.98 -21.25
N MET A 135 -0.52 -18.74 -20.81
CA MET A 135 -0.37 -18.36 -19.40
C MET A 135 -1.56 -17.53 -18.89
N ALA A 136 -2.56 -17.28 -19.73
CA ALA A 136 -3.72 -16.46 -19.38
C ALA A 136 -4.56 -17.06 -18.25
N ASP A 137 -4.52 -18.38 -18.10
CA ASP A 137 -5.21 -19.11 -17.02
C ASP A 137 -4.49 -19.05 -15.67
N ALA A 138 -3.24 -18.56 -15.64
CA ALA A 138 -2.52 -18.40 -14.38
C ALA A 138 -3.20 -17.31 -13.53
N ALA A 139 -3.57 -17.66 -12.29
CA ALA A 139 -4.33 -16.79 -11.40
C ALA A 139 -3.70 -15.40 -11.18
N GLN A 140 -2.38 -15.31 -11.27
CA GLN A 140 -1.61 -14.07 -11.11
C GLN A 140 -1.53 -13.24 -12.40
N ALA A 141 -1.55 -13.88 -13.58
CA ALA A 141 -1.44 -13.20 -14.87
C ALA A 141 -2.78 -12.61 -15.33
N ARG A 142 -3.87 -13.33 -15.06
CA ARG A 142 -5.24 -12.96 -15.46
C ARG A 142 -5.62 -11.50 -15.19
N PRO A 143 -5.50 -10.93 -13.96
CA PRO A 143 -5.91 -9.55 -13.72
C PRO A 143 -5.05 -8.51 -14.46
N VAL A 144 -3.79 -8.83 -14.74
CA VAL A 144 -2.90 -7.94 -15.53
C VAL A 144 -3.33 -7.97 -16.99
N LEU A 145 -3.52 -9.17 -17.55
CA LEU A 145 -3.94 -9.34 -18.94
C LEU A 145 -5.32 -8.72 -19.20
N GLU A 146 -6.28 -8.88 -18.29
CA GLU A 146 -7.61 -8.25 -18.40
C GLU A 146 -7.52 -6.72 -18.46
N ARG A 147 -6.67 -6.10 -17.63
CA ARG A 147 -6.43 -4.64 -17.68
C ARG A 147 -5.78 -4.20 -18.98
N VAL A 148 -4.82 -4.98 -19.45
CA VAL A 148 -4.11 -4.73 -20.70
C VAL A 148 -5.08 -4.81 -21.89
N ASP A 149 -5.91 -5.85 -21.93
CA ASP A 149 -6.92 -6.06 -22.98
C ASP A 149 -8.00 -4.96 -22.98
N LEU A 150 -8.30 -4.37 -21.81
CA LEU A 150 -9.19 -3.21 -21.70
C LEU A 150 -8.54 -1.95 -22.29
N ALA A 151 -7.28 -1.69 -21.95
CA ALA A 151 -6.53 -0.56 -22.49
C ALA A 151 -6.39 -0.64 -24.02
N ASP A 152 -6.17 -1.84 -24.56
CA ASP A 152 -6.11 -2.09 -26.01
C ASP A 152 -7.43 -1.80 -26.71
N ARG A 153 -8.54 -2.24 -26.11
CA ARG A 153 -9.87 -1.93 -26.63
C ARG A 153 -10.13 -0.43 -26.68
N HIS A 154 -9.72 0.32 -25.65
CA HIS A 154 -9.86 1.77 -25.63
C HIS A 154 -9.00 2.45 -26.71
N LEU A 155 -7.77 1.97 -26.93
CA LEU A 155 -6.89 2.48 -27.97
C LEU A 155 -7.49 2.30 -29.36
N VAL A 156 -8.00 1.10 -29.65
CA VAL A 156 -8.62 0.77 -30.95
C VAL A 156 -9.93 1.56 -31.14
N SER A 157 -10.72 1.73 -30.08
CA SER A 157 -11.98 2.50 -30.16
C SER A 157 -11.77 4.00 -30.29
N ALA A 158 -10.61 4.51 -29.88
CA ALA A 158 -10.23 5.91 -30.04
C ALA A 158 -9.81 6.26 -31.48
N SER A 159 -9.83 5.28 -32.40
CA SER A 159 -9.52 5.51 -33.80
C SER A 159 -10.49 6.53 -34.41
N PRO A 160 -10.00 7.69 -34.89
CA PRO A 160 -10.86 8.68 -35.51
C PRO A 160 -11.50 8.04 -36.74
N ALA A 161 -12.84 8.08 -36.78
CA ALA A 161 -13.57 7.77 -38.00
C ALA A 161 -12.91 8.52 -39.16
N SER A 162 -12.63 7.77 -40.24
CA SER A 162 -12.01 8.17 -41.51
C SER A 162 -12.03 9.68 -41.79
N PRO A 163 -10.90 10.30 -42.21
CA PRO A 163 -10.87 11.73 -42.49
C PRO A 163 -11.97 12.05 -43.50
N ARG A 164 -12.98 12.79 -43.05
CA ARG A 164 -13.98 13.37 -43.97
C ARG A 164 -13.19 14.13 -45.03
N PRO A 165 -13.42 13.87 -46.33
CA PRO A 165 -12.73 14.61 -47.37
C PRO A 165 -13.06 16.08 -47.15
N CYS A 166 -12.03 16.88 -46.84
CA CYS A 166 -12.14 18.32 -46.83
C CYS A 166 -12.38 18.71 -48.28
N VAL A 167 -13.64 18.98 -48.62
CA VAL A 167 -14.02 19.53 -49.92
C VAL A 167 -13.36 20.91 -49.99
N VAL A 168 -12.27 20.99 -50.73
CA VAL A 168 -11.63 22.25 -51.10
C VAL A 168 -12.65 22.99 -51.96
N ALA A 169 -13.35 23.95 -51.37
CA ALA A 169 -14.16 24.90 -52.11
C ALA A 169 -13.22 25.85 -52.88
N ALA A 170 -12.85 25.43 -54.09
CA ALA A 170 -12.35 26.33 -55.11
C ALA A 170 -13.53 27.16 -55.63
N GLY A 171 -13.54 28.47 -55.37
CA GLY A 171 -14.59 29.34 -55.90
C GLY A 171 -14.56 30.79 -55.38
N ALA A 172 -13.67 31.58 -55.98
CA ALA A 172 -13.86 33.00 -56.33
C ALA A 172 -14.44 33.99 -55.30
N ALA A 173 -13.64 34.97 -54.89
CA ALA A 173 -13.73 36.35 -55.39
C ALA A 173 -12.76 37.28 -54.65
N SER A 174 -11.84 37.86 -55.43
CA SER A 174 -10.92 38.90 -55.01
C SER A 174 -11.57 40.28 -55.18
N ARG A 175 -11.39 41.13 -54.15
CA ARG A 175 -11.30 42.61 -54.18
C ARG A 175 -12.46 43.45 -54.73
N ARG A 176 -13.01 44.31 -53.86
CA ARG A 176 -12.85 45.79 -53.84
C ARG A 176 -13.72 46.35 -52.70
N ASP A 177 -13.12 46.98 -51.70
CA ASP A 177 -12.86 48.43 -51.64
C ASP A 177 -14.10 49.24 -51.24
N GLN A 178 -14.14 49.68 -49.98
CA GLN A 178 -14.53 51.03 -49.54
C GLN A 178 -14.71 51.09 -48.02
N SER A 179 -13.79 51.80 -47.34
CA SER A 179 -14.12 52.58 -46.15
C SER A 179 -15.06 53.72 -46.55
N PRO A 180 -15.90 54.22 -45.62
CA PRO A 180 -15.45 55.40 -44.89
C PRO A 180 -15.80 55.40 -43.39
N GLU A 181 -14.91 56.06 -42.66
CA GLU A 181 -15.09 56.95 -41.51
C GLU A 181 -16.51 57.06 -40.93
N ASN A 182 -16.63 56.84 -39.61
CA ASN A 182 -17.31 57.84 -38.78
C ASN A 182 -16.78 57.81 -37.34
N GLU A 183 -16.30 58.96 -36.90
CA GLU A 183 -16.04 59.35 -35.51
C GLU A 183 -17.30 59.16 -34.65
N THR A 184 -17.14 58.77 -33.38
CA THR A 184 -17.63 59.56 -32.23
C THR A 184 -17.25 58.89 -30.91
N ASP A 185 -16.35 59.58 -30.21
CA ASP A 185 -16.28 59.91 -28.79
C ASP A 185 -17.05 59.14 -27.70
N ALA A 186 -16.42 59.27 -26.52
CA ALA A 186 -16.93 59.24 -25.15
C ALA A 186 -16.78 57.88 -24.45
N ASP A 187 -15.72 57.67 -23.67
CA ASP A 187 -15.46 58.23 -22.33
C ASP A 187 -16.32 57.55 -21.27
N GLY A 188 -15.69 57.01 -20.21
CA GLY A 188 -16.41 56.25 -19.18
C GLY A 188 -15.55 55.34 -18.32
N VAL A 189 -14.52 55.90 -17.69
CA VAL A 189 -13.90 55.37 -16.47
C VAL A 189 -14.92 55.38 -15.33
N THR A 190 -15.07 54.26 -14.62
CA THR A 190 -15.28 54.16 -13.16
C THR A 190 -15.11 52.68 -12.79
N ALA A 191 -14.02 52.32 -12.12
CA ALA A 191 -13.88 52.23 -10.66
C ALA A 191 -14.37 50.87 -10.13
#